data_AF-A0AA35TYI0-F1
#
_entry.id   AF-A0AA35TYI0-F1
#
_cell.length_a   1.000
_cell.length_b   1.000
_cell.length_c   1.000
_cell.angle_alpha   90.00
_cell.angle_beta   90.00
_cell.angle_gamma   90.00
#
_symmetry.space_group_name_H-M   'P 1'
#
loop_
_entity.id
_entity.type
_entity.pdbx_description
1 polymer ?
#
loop_
_entity_poly.entity_id
_entity_poly.type
_entity_poly.pdbx_seq_one_letter_code
_entity_poly.pdbx_strand_id
1 'polypeptide(L)'
;MIGIDKPVIAAVHGYCIGSGLEIALLCDIRIAAEDTVFAMPEVGLGMIPAAGGTQTLPRNSRPSQALDLLLTGRRFSAEEALKMGLVTRISPANRLREDALEVACQLGDVDPGTISNLKRALREGCDMPLNDGLELETRLVILSSSN
;
A
#
# COMPACT_ATOMS: atom_id res chain seq x y z
N MET A 1 1.17 -0.93 10.35
CA MET A 1 0.03 -0.43 9.55
C MET A 1 -1.16 -1.40 9.48
N ILE A 2 -0.91 -2.70 9.43
CA ILE A 2 -1.97 -3.71 9.25
C ILE A 2 -3.02 -3.67 10.38
N GLY A 3 -2.63 -3.34 11.60
CA GLY A 3 -3.55 -3.17 12.74
C GLY A 3 -4.11 -1.76 12.94
N ILE A 4 -3.89 -0.82 12.02
CA ILE A 4 -4.46 0.54 12.10
C ILE A 4 -5.80 0.55 11.36
N ASP A 5 -6.86 0.96 12.07
CA ASP A 5 -8.25 1.06 11.58
C ASP A 5 -8.52 2.32 10.74
N LYS A 6 -7.69 3.35 10.88
CA LYS A 6 -7.72 4.57 10.05
C LYS A 6 -7.01 4.39 8.71
N PRO A 7 -7.39 5.11 7.63
CA PRO A 7 -6.66 5.10 6.36
C PRO A 7 -5.27 5.66 6.56
N VAL A 8 -4.29 5.05 5.87
CA VAL A 8 -2.93 5.59 5.87
C VAL A 8 -2.40 5.75 4.46
N ILE A 9 -1.98 6.97 4.17
CA ILE A 9 -1.46 7.41 2.89
C ILE A 9 0.05 7.60 3.02
N ALA A 10 0.83 6.90 2.21
CA ALA A 10 2.26 7.14 2.05
C ALA A 10 2.48 8.14 0.91
N ALA A 11 3.05 9.28 1.23
CA ALA A 11 3.60 10.23 0.27
C ALA A 11 5.11 10.02 0.21
N VAL A 12 5.63 9.44 -0.88
CA VAL A 12 7.04 9.05 -1.00
C VAL A 12 7.78 9.91 -2.02
N HIS A 13 8.99 10.35 -1.69
CA HIS A 13 9.86 11.15 -2.55
C HIS A 13 11.32 10.76 -2.40
N GLY A 14 12.17 11.15 -3.34
CA GLY A 14 13.60 10.87 -3.29
C GLY A 14 13.88 9.36 -3.31
N TYR A 15 14.51 8.82 -2.27
CA TYR A 15 14.84 7.39 -2.18
C TYR A 15 13.89 6.66 -1.24
N CYS A 16 13.10 5.72 -1.77
CA CYS A 16 12.24 4.83 -1.00
C CYS A 16 12.79 3.39 -1.15
N ILE A 17 13.75 3.04 -0.29
CA ILE A 17 14.59 1.85 -0.45
C ILE A 17 14.49 0.94 0.78
N GLY A 18 14.47 -0.37 0.53
CA GLY A 18 14.44 -1.42 1.54
C GLY A 18 13.26 -1.28 2.48
N SER A 19 13.51 -1.23 3.80
CA SER A 19 12.43 -1.05 4.78
C SER A 19 11.60 0.22 4.58
N GLY A 20 12.13 1.27 3.93
CA GLY A 20 11.32 2.42 3.53
C GLY A 20 10.22 2.06 2.53
N LEU A 21 10.55 1.20 1.56
CA LEU A 21 9.57 0.63 0.62
C LEU A 21 8.66 -0.40 1.30
N GLU A 22 9.19 -1.24 2.20
CA GLU A 22 8.35 -2.18 2.96
C GLU A 22 7.27 -1.45 3.77
N ILE A 23 7.63 -0.36 4.45
CA ILE A 23 6.70 0.48 5.19
C ILE A 23 5.69 1.12 4.25
N ALA A 24 6.13 1.67 3.11
CA ALA A 24 5.23 2.25 2.13
C ALA A 24 4.19 1.23 1.64
N LEU A 25 4.61 0.00 1.30
CA LEU A 25 3.74 -1.09 0.84
C LEU A 25 2.74 -1.60 1.89
N LEU A 26 2.95 -1.29 3.17
CA LEU A 26 2.01 -1.57 4.24
C LEU A 26 0.92 -0.47 4.38
N CYS A 27 1.09 0.68 3.75
CA CYS A 27 0.08 1.75 3.70
C CYS A 27 -1.02 1.44 2.68
N ASP A 28 -2.20 2.01 2.89
CA ASP A 28 -3.39 1.74 2.07
C ASP A 28 -3.29 2.41 0.70
N ILE A 29 -2.86 3.68 0.69
CA ILE A 29 -2.69 4.48 -0.52
C ILE A 29 -1.24 4.93 -0.58
N ARG A 30 -0.64 4.88 -1.77
CA ARG A 30 0.75 5.28 -2.01
C ARG A 30 0.81 6.24 -3.18
N ILE A 31 1.36 7.42 -2.94
CA ILE A 31 1.55 8.49 -3.93
C ILE A 31 3.05 8.78 -3.97
N ALA A 32 3.65 8.73 -5.15
CA ALA A 32 5.06 9.00 -5.33
C ALA A 32 5.30 10.34 -6.02
N ALA A 33 6.37 11.04 -5.64
CA ALA A 33 6.93 12.07 -6.50
C ALA A 33 7.48 11.45 -7.79
N GLU A 34 7.40 12.18 -8.91
CA GLU A 34 7.90 11.73 -10.22
C GLU A 34 9.38 11.30 -10.22
N ASP A 35 10.19 11.92 -9.37
CA ASP A 35 11.63 11.67 -9.23
C ASP A 35 11.97 10.59 -8.20
N THR A 36 10.97 9.88 -7.66
CA THR A 36 11.19 8.85 -6.64
C THR A 36 11.89 7.63 -7.23
N VAL A 37 12.93 7.17 -6.54
CA VAL A 37 13.70 5.97 -6.84
C VAL A 37 13.45 4.92 -5.77
N PHE A 38 13.11 3.72 -6.21
CA PHE A 38 12.79 2.58 -5.36
C PHE A 38 13.79 1.44 -5.53
N ALA A 39 14.00 0.62 -4.49
CA ALA A 39 14.79 -0.62 -4.56
C ALA A 39 14.55 -1.52 -3.33
N MET A 40 14.84 -2.82 -3.46
CA MET A 40 14.88 -3.81 -2.37
C MET A 40 16.27 -4.49 -2.30
N PRO A 41 17.27 -3.84 -1.68
CA PRO A 41 18.67 -4.25 -1.76
C PRO A 41 19.05 -5.39 -0.80
N GLU A 42 18.13 -5.87 0.04
CA GLU A 42 18.41 -6.75 1.18
C GLU A 42 19.19 -8.02 0.79
N VAL A 43 18.81 -8.66 -0.31
CA VAL A 43 19.48 -9.89 -0.79
C VAL A 43 20.94 -9.64 -1.13
N GLY A 44 21.25 -8.51 -1.77
CA GLY A 44 22.63 -8.09 -2.06
C GLY A 44 23.45 -7.79 -0.79
N LEU A 45 22.78 -7.55 0.33
CA LEU A 45 23.39 -7.35 1.65
C LEU A 45 23.41 -8.64 2.49
N GLY A 46 23.03 -9.79 1.92
CA GLY A 46 23.00 -11.08 2.62
C GLY A 46 21.80 -11.24 3.57
N MET A 47 20.74 -10.46 3.38
CA MET A 47 19.53 -10.47 4.20
C MET A 47 18.28 -10.72 3.34
N ILE A 48 17.17 -11.07 3.98
CA ILE A 48 15.85 -11.03 3.34
C ILE A 48 15.09 -9.78 3.81
N PRO A 49 14.14 -9.25 3.02
CA PRO A 49 13.20 -8.26 3.53
C PRO A 49 12.40 -8.84 4.70
N ALA A 50 12.35 -8.09 5.80
CA ALA A 50 11.80 -8.57 7.07
C ALA A 50 10.81 -7.59 7.72
N ALA A 51 10.55 -6.42 7.11
CA ALA A 51 9.49 -5.51 7.56
C ALA A 51 8.18 -5.69 6.77
N GLY A 52 8.06 -6.78 6.01
CA GLY A 52 6.83 -7.19 5.30
C GLY A 52 6.97 -7.31 3.79
N GLY A 53 8.12 -6.97 3.21
CA GLY A 53 8.34 -6.92 1.76
C GLY A 53 8.11 -8.25 1.04
N THR A 54 8.42 -9.38 1.69
CA THR A 54 8.16 -10.72 1.13
C THR A 54 6.66 -11.03 0.98
N GLN A 55 5.80 -10.32 1.71
CA GLN A 55 4.36 -10.54 1.71
C GLN A 55 3.61 -9.45 0.95
N THR A 56 4.01 -8.19 1.11
CA THR A 56 3.30 -7.06 0.52
C THR A 56 3.65 -6.84 -0.94
N LEU A 57 4.92 -7.00 -1.32
CA LEU A 57 5.35 -6.80 -2.72
C LEU A 57 4.61 -7.73 -3.71
N PRO A 58 4.52 -9.07 -3.49
CA PRO A 58 3.78 -9.94 -4.40
C PRO A 58 2.25 -9.81 -4.31
N ARG A 59 1.71 -9.18 -3.26
CA ARG A 59 0.27 -8.86 -3.18
C ARG A 59 -0.11 -7.57 -3.90
N ASN A 60 0.86 -6.67 -4.10
CA ASN A 60 0.66 -5.41 -4.83
C ASN A 60 1.23 -5.44 -6.26
N SER A 61 1.84 -6.55 -6.69
CA SER A 61 2.42 -6.71 -8.03
C SER A 61 2.36 -8.18 -8.47
N ARG A 62 2.90 -8.51 -9.65
CA ARG A 62 2.99 -9.90 -10.09
C ARG A 62 4.13 -10.63 -9.36
N PRO A 63 3.95 -11.88 -8.91
CA PRO A 63 5.00 -12.63 -8.20
C PRO A 63 6.36 -12.67 -8.92
N SER A 64 6.37 -12.82 -10.24
CA SER A 64 7.61 -12.82 -11.02
C SER A 64 8.31 -11.45 -11.05
N GLN A 65 7.58 -10.34 -11.07
CA GLN A 65 8.17 -9.01 -11.00
C GLN A 65 8.65 -8.70 -9.58
N ALA A 66 7.91 -9.14 -8.56
CA ALA A 66 8.35 -9.04 -7.17
C ALA A 66 9.68 -9.78 -6.96
N LEU A 67 9.81 -11.01 -7.47
CA LEU A 67 11.05 -11.77 -7.40
C LEU A 67 12.20 -11.11 -8.16
N ASP A 68 11.96 -10.52 -9.34
CA ASP A 68 12.99 -9.74 -10.06
C ASP A 68 13.55 -8.62 -9.17
N LEU A 69 12.68 -7.80 -8.57
CA LEU A 69 13.11 -6.70 -7.71
C LEU A 69 13.85 -7.20 -6.45
N LEU A 70 13.34 -8.26 -5.81
CA LEU A 70 13.92 -8.80 -4.57
C LEU A 70 15.27 -9.48 -4.80
N LEU A 71 15.42 -10.23 -5.90
CA LEU A 71 16.63 -11.00 -6.18
C LEU A 71 17.74 -10.12 -6.78
N THR A 72 17.37 -9.16 -7.63
CA THR A 72 18.36 -8.27 -8.29
C THR A 72 18.73 -7.06 -7.44
N GLY A 73 17.84 -6.63 -6.54
CA GLY A 73 17.98 -5.38 -5.79
C GLY A 73 18.08 -4.14 -6.67
N ARG A 74 17.67 -4.21 -7.95
CA ARG A 74 17.80 -3.11 -8.90
C ARG A 74 16.95 -1.91 -8.48
N ARG A 75 17.38 -0.74 -8.93
CA ARG A 75 16.58 0.48 -8.82
C ARG A 75 15.49 0.53 -9.88
N PHE A 76 14.37 1.13 -9.54
CA PHE A 76 13.26 1.39 -10.45
C PHE A 76 12.61 2.75 -10.20
N SER A 77 11.93 3.28 -11.21
CA SER A 77 11.32 4.63 -11.21
C SER A 77 9.90 4.62 -10.66
N ALA A 78 9.37 5.81 -10.35
CA ALA A 78 7.96 6.00 -10.00
C ALA A 78 7.00 5.51 -11.10
N GLU A 79 7.35 5.71 -12.38
CA GLU A 79 6.56 5.20 -13.51
C GLU A 79 6.47 3.68 -13.55
N GLU A 80 7.59 3.00 -13.30
CA GLU A 80 7.61 1.54 -13.21
C GLU A 80 6.80 1.06 -11.99
N ALA A 81 6.97 1.73 -10.84
CA ALA A 81 6.21 1.43 -9.63
C ALA A 81 4.69 1.56 -9.87
N LEU A 82 4.25 2.58 -10.62
CA LEU A 82 2.85 2.78 -10.98
C LEU A 82 2.35 1.66 -11.90
N LYS A 83 3.12 1.31 -12.93
CA LYS A 83 2.77 0.21 -13.86
C LYS A 83 2.66 -1.14 -13.15
N MET A 84 3.43 -1.35 -12.08
CA MET A 84 3.39 -2.57 -11.27
C MET A 84 2.26 -2.60 -10.23
N GLY A 85 1.61 -1.46 -9.95
CA GLY A 85 0.63 -1.33 -8.86
C GLY A 85 1.23 -1.05 -7.48
N LEU A 86 2.55 -0.83 -7.40
CA LEU A 86 3.26 -0.52 -6.16
C LEU A 86 2.98 0.89 -5.66
N VAL A 87 2.58 1.81 -6.54
CA VAL A 87 2.00 3.10 -6.17
C VAL A 87 0.71 3.30 -6.94
N THR A 88 -0.20 4.10 -6.38
CA THR A 88 -1.52 4.37 -6.98
C THR A 88 -1.53 5.63 -7.83
N ARG A 89 -0.61 6.57 -7.56
CA ARG A 89 -0.53 7.88 -8.21
C ARG A 89 0.91 8.37 -8.25
N ILE A 90 1.22 9.19 -9.25
CA ILE A 90 2.44 9.98 -9.34
C ILE A 90 2.04 11.45 -9.26
N SER A 91 2.81 12.24 -8.51
CA SER A 91 2.62 13.67 -8.31
C SER A 91 3.92 14.41 -8.65
N PRO A 92 3.86 15.66 -9.14
CA PRO A 92 5.03 16.52 -9.17
C PRO A 92 5.66 16.66 -7.78
N ALA A 93 7.00 16.67 -7.69
CA ALA A 93 7.70 16.63 -6.40
C ALA A 93 7.30 17.78 -5.45
N ASN A 94 6.99 18.96 -6.00
CA ASN A 94 6.57 20.15 -5.24
C ASN A 94 5.07 20.16 -4.85
N ARG A 95 4.30 19.18 -5.31
CA ARG A 95 2.85 19.02 -5.05
C ARG A 95 2.52 17.78 -4.23
N LEU A 96 3.49 16.90 -4.01
CA LEU A 96 3.29 15.59 -3.40
C LEU A 96 2.56 15.69 -2.05
N ARG A 97 2.94 16.65 -1.21
CA ARG A 97 2.35 16.82 0.13
C ARG A 97 0.89 17.25 0.01
N GLU A 98 0.62 18.23 -0.84
CA GLU A 98 -0.72 18.77 -1.08
C GLU A 98 -1.64 17.67 -1.61
N ASP A 99 -1.21 16.93 -2.63
CA ASP A 99 -2.00 15.86 -3.24
C ASP A 99 -2.30 14.74 -2.23
N ALA A 100 -1.36 14.41 -1.34
CA ALA A 100 -1.59 13.43 -0.28
C ALA A 100 -2.57 13.95 0.79
N LEU A 101 -2.49 15.23 1.15
CA LEU A 101 -3.42 15.87 2.08
C LEU A 101 -4.83 16.00 1.50
N GLU A 102 -4.96 16.29 0.21
CA GLU A 102 -6.26 16.33 -0.47
C GLU A 102 -6.99 14.98 -0.35
N VAL A 103 -6.27 13.86 -0.54
CA VAL A 103 -6.82 12.51 -0.31
C VAL A 103 -7.17 12.29 1.16
N ALA A 104 -6.30 12.73 2.08
CA ALA A 104 -6.55 12.58 3.51
C ALA A 104 -7.80 13.37 3.96
N CYS A 105 -7.99 14.59 3.46
CA CYS A 105 -9.18 15.40 3.72
C CYS A 105 -10.44 14.75 3.19
N GLN A 106 -10.42 14.26 1.94
CA GLN A 106 -11.56 13.54 1.36
C GLN A 106 -11.98 12.32 2.20
N LEU A 107 -11.01 11.57 2.73
CA LEU A 107 -11.30 10.44 3.61
C LEU A 107 -11.70 10.87 5.02
N GLY A 108 -11.30 12.07 5.47
CA GLY A 108 -11.67 12.63 6.76
C GLY A 108 -13.15 13.03 6.87
N ASP A 109 -13.81 13.26 5.73
CA ASP A 109 -15.23 13.61 5.67
C ASP A 109 -16.17 12.39 5.69
N VAL A 110 -15.61 11.17 5.68
CA VAL A 110 -16.39 9.92 5.71
C VAL A 110 -16.54 9.44 7.16
N ASP A 111 -17.68 8.81 7.46
CA ASP A 111 -17.91 8.15 8.74
C ASP A 111 -16.74 7.19 9.10
N PRO A 112 -16.10 7.35 10.28
CA PRO A 112 -14.98 6.50 10.69
C PRO A 112 -15.30 5.01 10.75
N GLY A 113 -16.54 4.65 11.13
CA GLY A 113 -17.00 3.26 11.19
C GLY A 113 -17.05 2.63 9.80
N THR A 114 -17.57 3.37 8.83
CA THR A 114 -17.64 2.99 7.41
C THR A 114 -16.25 2.75 6.82
N ILE A 115 -15.30 3.67 7.05
CA ILE A 115 -13.93 3.51 6.57
C ILE A 115 -13.23 2.31 7.22
N SER A 116 -13.36 2.17 8.55
CA SER A 116 -12.74 1.07 9.28
C SER A 116 -13.27 -0.28 8.81
N ASN A 117 -14.59 -0.39 8.64
CA ASN A 117 -15.25 -1.60 8.17
C ASN A 117 -14.91 -1.92 6.71
N LEU A 118 -14.84 -0.94 5.81
CA LEU A 118 -14.37 -1.12 4.42
C LEU A 118 -12.98 -1.75 4.40
N LYS A 119 -12.06 -1.14 5.15
CA LYS A 119 -10.67 -1.58 5.23
C LYS A 119 -10.55 -2.98 5.81
N ARG A 120 -11.38 -3.30 6.80
CA ARG A 120 -11.47 -4.62 7.41
C ARG A 120 -12.01 -5.67 6.43
N ALA A 121 -13.11 -5.37 5.73
CA ALA A 121 -13.71 -6.26 4.74
C ALA A 121 -12.69 -6.67 3.67
N LEU A 122 -11.94 -5.70 3.14
CA LEU A 122 -10.93 -5.97 2.11
C LEU A 122 -9.75 -6.77 2.65
N ARG A 123 -9.20 -6.40 3.81
CA ARG A 123 -7.99 -7.04 4.35
C ARG A 123 -8.24 -8.47 4.82
N GLU A 124 -9.32 -8.68 5.57
CA GLU A 124 -9.67 -10.01 6.06
C GLU A 124 -10.28 -10.87 4.95
N GLY A 125 -11.16 -10.29 4.12
CA GLY A 125 -11.89 -11.03 3.09
C GLY A 125 -11.03 -11.55 1.94
N CYS A 126 -9.96 -10.83 1.55
CA CYS A 126 -9.07 -11.27 0.47
C CYS A 126 -8.27 -12.54 0.81
N ASP A 127 -8.09 -12.85 2.10
CA ASP A 127 -7.41 -14.06 2.57
C ASP A 127 -8.41 -15.19 2.90
N MET A 128 -9.70 -15.00 2.63
CA MET A 128 -10.78 -15.97 2.88
C MET A 128 -11.30 -16.61 1.58
N PRO A 129 -11.97 -17.78 1.67
CA PRO A 129 -12.85 -18.23 0.60
C PRO A 129 -13.89 -17.15 0.26
N LEU A 130 -14.21 -17.00 -1.04
CA LEU A 130 -15.08 -15.92 -1.52
C LEU A 130 -16.41 -15.81 -0.75
N ASN A 131 -17.07 -16.94 -0.46
CA ASN A 131 -18.34 -16.93 0.26
C ASN A 131 -18.20 -16.38 1.70
N ASP A 132 -17.13 -16.75 2.40
CA ASP A 132 -16.86 -16.29 3.77
C ASP A 132 -16.53 -14.78 3.77
N GLY A 133 -15.80 -14.31 2.74
CA GLY A 133 -15.53 -12.90 2.53
C GLY A 133 -16.80 -12.07 2.30
N LEU A 134 -17.74 -12.59 1.49
CA LEU A 134 -19.04 -11.94 1.25
C LEU A 134 -19.94 -11.93 2.51
N GLU A 135 -19.88 -12.97 3.33
CA GLU A 135 -20.58 -12.99 4.62
C GLU A 135 -19.98 -11.98 5.61
N LEU A 136 -18.65 -11.86 5.66
CA LEU A 136 -17.97 -10.82 6.43
C LEU A 136 -18.41 -9.42 5.97
N GLU A 137 -18.39 -9.15 4.66
CA GLU A 137 -18.84 -7.88 4.09
C GLU A 137 -20.27 -7.54 4.52
N THR A 138 -21.19 -8.49 4.39
CA THR A 138 -22.60 -8.32 4.78
C THR A 138 -22.74 -7.92 6.26
N ARG A 139 -21.99 -8.58 7.15
CA ARG A 139 -22.02 -8.25 8.59
C ARG A 139 -21.47 -6.84 8.87
N LEU A 140 -20.40 -6.44 8.20
CA LEU A 140 -19.75 -5.15 8.39
C LEU A 140 -20.63 -3.98 7.89
N VAL A 141 -21.39 -4.18 6.81
CA VAL A 141 -22.35 -3.17 6.29
C VAL A 141 -23.46 -2.86 7.31
N ILE A 142 -24.00 -3.89 7.97
CA ILE A 142 -25.04 -3.71 9.00
C ILE A 142 -24.51 -2.88 10.18
N LEU A 143 -23.28 -3.14 10.60
CA LEU A 143 -22.61 -2.40 11.67
C LEU A 143 -22.36 -0.94 11.31
N SER A 144 -22.04 -0.64 10.05
CA SER A 144 -21.86 0.74 9.56
C SER A 144 -23.17 1.52 9.43
N SER A 145 -24.30 0.84 9.23
CA SER A 145 -25.62 1.48 9.02
C SER A 145 -26.38 1.78 10.32
N SER A 146 -25.80 1.44 11.48
CA SER A 146 -26.43 1.51 12.80
C SER A 146 -25.96 2.69 13.67
N ASN A 147 -25.16 3.60 13.11
CA ASN A 147 -24.65 4.82 13.77
C ASN A 147 -25.20 6.09 13.12
#